data_AF-A0A0H3DKQ8-F1
#
_entry.id   AF-A0A0H3DKQ8-F1
#
_cell.length_a   1.000
_cell.length_b   1.000
_cell.length_c   1.000
_cell.angle_alpha   90.00
_cell.angle_beta   90.00
_cell.angle_gamma   90.00
#
_symmetry.space_group_name_H-M   'P 1'
#
loop_
_entity.id
_entity.type
_entity.pdbx_description
1 polymer ?
#
loop_
_entity_poly.entity_id
_entity_poly.type
_entity_poly.pdbx_seq_one_letter_code
_entity_poly.pdbx_strand_id
1 'polypeptide(L)'
;MLATAALAGCSAGTEGTPYPVETAATAASQSAKAAQLPQRPADLSLQGVDLCSIFPQVQLDALKITSLPRAAPEQDGPTCVFDADGAEPVHSYHVRAVPADLDQWITGARKKNSMTTEPKTIGGYPALTNYRAAGDPADCETLVGVAKGHTLAVQTFAITRGKLTQPQLCDMSAHAADVALQTLKARN
;
A
#
# COMPACT_ATOMS: atom_id res chain seq x y z
N MET A 1 -65.39 -28.71 -30.08
CA MET A 1 -66.15 -27.66 -29.38
C MET A 1 -65.83 -27.75 -27.89
N LEU A 2 -65.28 -26.66 -27.31
CA LEU A 2 -65.24 -26.21 -25.90
C LEU A 2 -64.80 -27.21 -24.79
N ALA A 3 -64.01 -26.89 -23.76
CA ALA A 3 -63.77 -25.60 -23.10
C ALA A 3 -62.42 -25.55 -22.35
N THR A 4 -61.84 -24.36 -22.30
CA THR A 4 -60.77 -23.88 -21.41
C THR A 4 -61.33 -23.49 -20.04
N ALA A 5 -60.57 -23.69 -18.95
CA ALA A 5 -60.73 -22.92 -17.71
C ALA A 5 -59.36 -22.74 -17.02
N ALA A 6 -59.02 -21.48 -16.75
CA ALA A 6 -57.76 -20.99 -16.22
C ALA A 6 -57.72 -21.02 -14.68
N LEU A 7 -56.55 -21.30 -14.12
CA LEU A 7 -56.24 -21.03 -12.70
C LEU A 7 -55.39 -19.76 -12.63
N ALA A 8 -55.96 -18.73 -12.02
CA ALA A 8 -55.31 -17.48 -11.69
C ALA A 8 -54.27 -17.70 -10.58
N GLY A 9 -53.06 -17.20 -10.81
CA GLY A 9 -51.98 -17.18 -9.82
C GLY A 9 -51.10 -15.95 -10.06
N CYS A 10 -51.57 -14.79 -9.61
CA CYS A 10 -50.73 -13.59 -9.49
C CYS A 10 -50.77 -13.15 -8.03
N SER A 11 -49.79 -13.60 -7.26
CA SER A 11 -49.42 -12.95 -6.02
C SER A 11 -48.84 -11.57 -6.38
N ALA A 12 -49.53 -10.52 -5.94
CA ALA A 12 -49.03 -9.16 -5.99
C ALA A 12 -47.73 -9.08 -5.17
N GLY A 13 -46.59 -9.11 -5.86
CA GLY A 13 -45.30 -8.84 -5.25
C GLY A 13 -45.15 -7.35 -5.08
N THR A 14 -45.15 -6.90 -3.82
CA THR A 14 -44.70 -5.58 -3.41
C THR A 14 -43.35 -5.30 -4.07
N GLU A 15 -43.25 -4.22 -4.84
CA GLU A 15 -42.00 -3.66 -5.34
C GLU A 15 -41.15 -3.21 -4.14
N GLY A 16 -40.39 -4.13 -3.57
CA GLY A 16 -39.30 -3.82 -2.67
C GLY A 16 -38.12 -3.37 -3.50
N THR A 17 -37.69 -2.11 -3.35
CA THR A 17 -36.39 -1.67 -3.84
C THR A 17 -35.31 -2.53 -3.15
N PRO A 18 -34.50 -3.29 -3.90
CA PRO A 18 -33.45 -4.10 -3.30
C PRO A 18 -32.44 -3.15 -2.66
N TYR A 19 -32.38 -3.13 -1.33
CA TYR A 19 -31.25 -2.55 -0.62
C TYR A 19 -30.00 -3.36 -1.03
N PRO A 20 -28.93 -2.70 -1.50
CA PRO A 20 -27.71 -3.42 -1.81
C PRO A 20 -27.21 -4.06 -0.52
N VAL A 21 -27.07 -5.39 -0.55
CA VAL A 21 -26.40 -6.15 0.51
C VAL A 21 -25.07 -5.44 0.78
N GLU A 22 -24.80 -5.08 2.03
CA GLU A 22 -23.63 -4.27 2.44
C GLU A 22 -22.30 -4.81 1.86
N THR A 23 -22.23 -6.13 1.67
CA THR A 23 -21.15 -6.86 0.98
C THR A 23 -20.93 -6.42 -0.47
N ALA A 24 -22.00 -6.22 -1.24
CA ALA A 24 -21.92 -5.82 -2.66
C ALA A 24 -21.46 -4.37 -2.83
N ALA A 25 -21.95 -3.45 -1.98
CA ALA A 25 -21.50 -2.07 -1.98
C ALA A 25 -20.01 -1.95 -1.60
N THR A 26 -19.59 -2.73 -0.60
CA THR A 26 -18.19 -2.79 -0.14
C THR A 26 -17.26 -3.38 -1.19
N ALA A 27 -17.69 -4.41 -1.92
CA ALA A 27 -16.95 -4.99 -3.04
C ALA A 27 -16.84 -3.99 -4.22
N ALA A 28 -17.93 -3.33 -4.60
CA ALA A 28 -17.93 -2.32 -5.67
C ALA A 28 -16.96 -1.17 -5.34
N SER A 29 -16.93 -0.73 -4.08
CA SER A 29 -16.03 0.34 -3.62
C SER A 29 -14.55 -0.07 -3.69
N GLN A 30 -14.22 -1.31 -3.36
CA GLN A 30 -12.86 -1.85 -3.50
C GLN A 30 -12.44 -2.00 -4.96
N SER A 31 -13.34 -2.48 -5.82
CA SER A 31 -13.06 -2.57 -7.26
C SER A 31 -12.82 -1.19 -7.87
N ALA A 32 -13.62 -0.19 -7.48
CA ALA A 32 -13.41 1.20 -7.91
C ALA A 32 -12.04 1.72 -7.48
N LYS A 33 -11.61 1.39 -6.25
CA LYS A 33 -10.30 1.76 -5.71
C LYS A 33 -9.12 1.10 -6.44
N ALA A 34 -9.25 -0.19 -6.76
CA ALA A 34 -8.25 -0.88 -7.58
C ALA A 34 -8.15 -0.27 -8.99
N ALA A 35 -9.29 0.15 -9.58
CA ALA A 35 -9.33 0.79 -10.88
C ALA A 35 -8.69 2.20 -10.91
N GLN A 36 -8.45 2.83 -9.76
CA GLN A 36 -7.75 4.12 -9.65
C GLN A 36 -6.22 3.98 -9.79
N LEU A 37 -5.66 2.77 -9.72
CA LEU A 37 -4.23 2.56 -9.87
C LEU A 37 -3.82 2.74 -11.35
N PRO A 38 -2.84 3.61 -11.65
CA PRO A 38 -2.35 3.76 -13.02
C PRO A 38 -1.65 2.48 -13.50
N GLN A 39 -1.50 2.33 -14.81
CA GLN A 39 -0.61 1.31 -15.35
C GLN A 39 0.84 1.66 -15.03
N ARG A 40 1.67 0.63 -14.80
CA ARG A 40 3.11 0.82 -14.61
C ARG A 40 3.74 1.33 -15.92
N PRO A 41 4.63 2.33 -15.87
CA PRO A 41 5.35 2.80 -17.06
C PRO A 41 6.29 1.74 -17.66
N ALA A 42 6.94 0.97 -16.79
CA ALA A 42 7.85 -0.13 -17.12
C ALA A 42 7.99 -1.04 -15.90
N ASP A 43 8.35 -2.31 -16.11
CA ASP A 43 8.70 -3.20 -15.00
C ASP A 43 10.13 -2.89 -14.52
N LEU A 44 10.29 -2.72 -13.21
CA LEU A 44 11.57 -2.55 -12.53
C LEU A 44 11.83 -3.78 -11.67
N SER A 45 12.91 -4.50 -11.96
CA SER A 45 13.24 -5.71 -11.22
C SER A 45 13.78 -5.38 -9.83
N LEU A 46 13.31 -6.14 -8.82
CA LEU A 46 13.89 -6.17 -7.47
C LEU A 46 14.87 -7.32 -7.30
N GLN A 47 15.04 -8.18 -8.31
CA GLN A 47 15.93 -9.34 -8.24
C GLN A 47 17.40 -8.90 -8.17
N GLY A 48 18.14 -9.43 -7.20
CA GLY A 48 19.56 -9.12 -7.02
C GLY A 48 19.82 -7.69 -6.53
N VAL A 49 18.77 -6.92 -6.20
CA VAL A 49 18.92 -5.59 -5.61
C VAL A 49 19.30 -5.74 -4.14
N ASP A 50 20.44 -5.16 -3.78
CA ASP A 50 20.77 -4.91 -2.38
C ASP A 50 19.93 -3.75 -1.85
N LEU A 51 18.93 -4.07 -1.04
CA LEU A 51 18.02 -3.08 -0.46
C LEU A 51 18.72 -2.14 0.54
N CYS A 52 19.86 -2.52 1.11
CA CYS A 52 20.60 -1.66 2.03
C CYS A 52 21.43 -0.58 1.33
N SER A 53 21.63 -0.70 0.01
CA SER A 53 22.22 0.35 -0.83
C SER A 53 21.20 1.02 -1.75
N ILE A 54 19.89 0.87 -1.47
CA ILE A 54 18.81 1.44 -2.29
C ILE A 54 18.73 2.96 -2.19
N PHE A 55 19.14 3.53 -1.06
CA PHE A 55 19.24 4.98 -0.90
C PHE A 55 20.66 5.42 -1.25
N PRO A 56 20.82 6.36 -2.20
CA PRO A 56 22.13 6.96 -2.48
C PRO A 56 22.68 7.64 -1.23
N GLN A 57 24.01 7.68 -1.08
CA GLN A 57 24.65 8.27 0.11
C GLN A 57 24.18 9.70 0.39
N VAL A 58 24.06 10.53 -0.65
CA VAL A 58 23.54 11.91 -0.57
C VAL A 58 22.12 11.99 -0.01
N GLN A 59 21.30 10.95 -0.20
CA GLN A 59 19.93 10.91 0.30
C GLN A 59 19.84 10.41 1.74
N LEU A 60 20.86 9.70 2.26
CA LEU A 60 20.88 9.29 3.66
C LEU A 60 20.86 10.51 4.59
N ASP A 61 21.64 11.54 4.29
CA ASP A 61 21.67 12.79 5.07
C ASP A 61 20.35 13.58 4.97
N ALA A 62 19.71 13.55 3.79
CA ALA A 62 18.40 14.18 3.57
C ALA A 62 17.31 13.47 4.39
N LEU A 63 17.35 12.14 4.45
CA LEU A 63 16.48 11.28 5.23
C LEU A 63 16.86 11.20 6.72
N LYS A 64 17.92 11.91 7.13
CA LYS A 64 18.45 11.92 8.52
C LYS A 64 18.90 10.56 9.03
N ILE A 65 19.28 9.65 8.13
CA ILE A 65 19.82 8.34 8.51
C ILE A 65 21.20 8.53 9.11
N THR A 66 21.36 8.11 10.35
CA THR A 66 22.61 8.28 11.13
C THR A 66 23.29 6.96 11.45
N SER A 67 22.56 5.86 11.34
CA SER A 67 23.06 4.51 11.59
C SER A 67 23.35 3.76 10.28
N LEU A 68 24.25 2.78 10.35
CA LEU A 68 24.53 1.91 9.20
C LEU A 68 23.27 1.11 8.82
N PRO A 69 22.87 1.09 7.53
CA PRO A 69 21.76 0.27 7.07
C PRO A 69 22.02 -1.21 7.38
N ARG A 70 20.98 -1.93 7.80
CA ARG A 70 21.10 -3.35 8.16
C ARG A 70 19.96 -4.19 7.61
N ALA A 71 20.27 -5.43 7.25
CA ALA A 71 19.24 -6.42 6.97
C ALA A 71 18.44 -6.73 8.25
N ALA A 72 17.14 -6.97 8.09
CA ALA A 72 16.26 -7.41 9.16
C ALA A 72 15.50 -8.68 8.76
N PRO A 73 14.91 -9.43 9.71
CA PRO A 73 14.16 -10.64 9.40
C PRO A 73 13.07 -10.41 8.35
N GLU A 74 13.01 -11.32 7.38
CA GLU A 74 12.09 -11.25 6.25
C GLU A 74 10.67 -11.65 6.67
N GLN A 75 9.84 -10.69 7.09
CA GLN A 75 8.43 -11.00 7.36
C GLN A 75 7.63 -11.21 6.07
N ASP A 76 7.88 -10.37 5.06
CA ASP A 76 7.17 -10.37 3.77
C ASP A 76 8.13 -10.32 2.58
N GLY A 77 9.40 -10.71 2.80
CA GLY A 77 10.50 -10.65 1.83
C GLY A 77 11.72 -9.90 2.35
N PRO A 78 12.81 -9.82 1.55
CA PRO A 78 14.03 -9.13 1.91
C PRO A 78 13.75 -7.73 2.45
N THR A 79 14.36 -7.39 3.58
CA THR A 79 14.11 -6.13 4.29
C THR A 79 15.43 -5.49 4.71
N CYS A 80 15.58 -4.19 4.43
CA CYS A 80 16.61 -3.36 5.02
C CYS A 80 16.00 -2.27 5.90
N VAL A 81 16.66 -2.00 7.03
CA VAL A 81 16.27 -0.97 7.99
C VAL A 81 17.32 0.14 8.01
N PHE A 82 16.82 1.37 7.96
CA PHE A 82 17.57 2.61 8.04
C PHE A 82 17.07 3.40 9.24
N ASP A 83 17.92 3.61 10.25
CA ASP A 83 17.52 4.37 11.45
C ASP A 83 18.02 5.81 11.39
N ALA A 84 17.14 6.72 11.76
CA ALA A 84 17.40 8.13 12.00
C ALA A 84 17.30 8.37 13.52
N ASP A 85 18.40 8.11 14.22
CA ASP A 85 18.51 8.03 15.68
C ASP A 85 19.48 9.06 16.28
N GLY A 86 20.12 9.90 15.46
CA GLY A 86 21.05 10.92 15.94
C GLY A 86 20.40 12.13 16.61
N ALA A 87 19.08 12.34 16.43
CA ALA A 87 18.32 13.39 17.08
C ALA A 87 16.80 13.09 17.07
N GLU A 88 16.07 13.74 17.96
CA GLU A 88 14.62 13.69 17.99
C GLU A 88 13.97 14.49 16.84
N PRO A 89 12.87 14.02 16.23
CA PRO A 89 12.18 12.75 16.49
C PRO A 89 12.89 11.54 15.89
N VAL A 90 13.17 10.54 16.72
CA VAL A 90 13.75 9.27 16.27
C VAL A 90 12.72 8.51 15.43
N HIS A 91 13.16 8.01 14.28
CA HIS A 91 12.34 7.25 13.35
C HIS A 91 13.18 6.24 12.58
N SER A 92 12.52 5.30 11.91
CA SER A 92 13.19 4.35 11.02
C SER A 92 12.43 4.19 9.71
N TYR A 93 13.14 3.81 8.66
CA TYR A 93 12.57 3.36 7.39
C TYR A 93 12.86 1.89 7.20
N HIS A 94 11.82 1.12 6.90
CA HIS A 94 11.93 -0.28 6.52
C HIS A 94 11.63 -0.38 5.03
N VAL A 95 12.64 -0.72 4.24
CA VAL A 95 12.50 -0.94 2.79
C VAL A 95 12.45 -2.42 2.52
N ARG A 96 11.41 -2.87 1.80
CA ARG A 96 11.14 -4.29 1.58
C ARG A 96 10.85 -4.58 0.11
N ALA A 97 11.32 -5.75 -0.34
CA ALA A 97 10.94 -6.33 -1.62
C ALA A 97 9.85 -7.38 -1.37
N VAL A 98 8.59 -7.03 -1.65
CA VAL A 98 7.44 -7.89 -1.35
C VAL A 98 6.98 -8.63 -2.61
N PRO A 99 6.90 -9.97 -2.60
CA PRO A 99 6.44 -10.77 -3.75
C PRO A 99 4.90 -10.78 -3.82
N ALA A 100 4.30 -9.62 -4.07
CA ALA A 100 2.86 -9.46 -4.28
C ALA A 100 2.54 -8.26 -5.18
N ASP A 101 1.41 -8.32 -5.88
CA ASP A 101 0.79 -7.18 -6.56
C ASP A 101 -0.02 -6.31 -5.58
N LEU A 102 -0.20 -5.02 -5.91
CA LEU A 102 -0.91 -4.05 -5.05
C LEU A 102 -2.37 -4.41 -4.77
N ASP A 103 -3.02 -5.15 -5.66
CA ASP A 103 -4.40 -5.62 -5.50
C ASP A 103 -4.59 -6.45 -4.22
N GLN A 104 -3.52 -7.12 -3.75
CA GLN A 104 -3.53 -7.90 -2.52
C GLN A 104 -3.90 -7.08 -1.28
N TRP A 105 -3.63 -5.77 -1.27
CA TRP A 105 -3.98 -4.88 -0.16
C TRP A 105 -5.37 -4.25 -0.29
N ILE A 106 -5.97 -4.27 -1.48
CA ILE A 106 -7.30 -3.69 -1.72
C ILE A 106 -8.39 -4.76 -1.67
N THR A 107 -8.19 -5.86 -2.39
CA THR A 107 -9.19 -6.93 -2.60
C THR A 107 -8.68 -8.32 -2.19
N GLY A 108 -7.37 -8.50 -2.05
CA GLY A 108 -6.75 -9.82 -1.80
C GLY A 108 -6.37 -10.11 -0.34
N ALA A 109 -5.40 -11.03 -0.17
CA ALA A 109 -5.09 -11.65 1.11
C ALA A 109 -4.37 -10.74 2.12
N ARG A 110 -3.78 -9.63 1.64
CA ARG A 110 -3.06 -8.66 2.48
C ARG A 110 -3.97 -7.55 3.00
N LYS A 111 -5.20 -7.47 2.51
CA LYS A 111 -6.20 -6.51 2.97
C LYS A 111 -6.52 -6.73 4.45
N LYS A 112 -6.49 -5.65 5.23
CA LYS A 112 -6.89 -5.65 6.64
C LYS A 112 -7.91 -4.54 6.87
N ASN A 113 -9.08 -4.88 7.42
CA ASN A 113 -10.15 -3.90 7.68
C ASN A 113 -9.77 -2.81 8.71
N SER A 114 -8.69 -3.03 9.47
CA SER A 114 -8.16 -2.05 10.43
C SER A 114 -7.15 -1.08 9.81
N MET A 115 -6.83 -1.23 8.53
CA MET A 115 -5.92 -0.37 7.80
C MET A 115 -6.69 0.55 6.87
N THR A 116 -6.27 1.80 6.82
CA THR A 116 -6.55 2.70 5.71
C THR A 116 -5.54 2.39 4.62
N THR A 117 -6.04 2.06 3.43
CA THR A 117 -5.23 1.82 2.24
C THR A 117 -5.75 2.77 1.17
N GLU A 118 -4.97 3.66 0.55
CA GLU A 118 -5.46 4.63 -0.45
C GLU A 118 -4.57 4.66 -1.71
N PRO A 119 -5.14 4.56 -2.93
CA PRO A 119 -4.41 4.75 -4.19
C PRO A 119 -3.70 6.08 -4.26
N LYS A 120 -2.48 6.03 -4.81
CA LYS A 120 -1.69 7.19 -5.19
C LYS A 120 -0.72 6.82 -6.31
N THR A 121 0.14 7.76 -6.64
CA THR A 121 1.23 7.57 -7.60
C THR A 121 2.54 8.02 -6.99
N ILE A 122 3.61 7.29 -7.24
CA ILE A 122 4.99 7.67 -6.88
C ILE A 122 5.83 7.60 -8.16
N GLY A 123 6.40 8.74 -8.59
CA GLY A 123 7.25 8.80 -9.78
C GLY A 123 6.62 8.19 -11.05
N GLY A 124 5.29 8.27 -11.21
CA GLY A 124 4.54 7.68 -12.33
C GLY A 124 4.13 6.21 -12.16
N TYR A 125 4.53 5.55 -11.07
CA TYR A 125 4.17 4.16 -10.77
C TYR A 125 2.93 4.08 -9.89
N PRO A 126 2.09 3.04 -10.05
CA PRO A 126 0.97 2.78 -9.16
C PRO A 126 1.48 2.55 -7.75
N ALA A 127 0.83 3.17 -6.78
CA ALA A 127 1.19 3.04 -5.39
C ALA A 127 -0.01 3.10 -4.45
N LEU A 128 0.18 2.65 -3.23
CA LEU A 128 -0.79 2.76 -2.14
C LEU A 128 -0.13 3.45 -0.94
N THR A 129 -0.87 4.30 -0.26
CA THR A 129 -0.61 4.62 1.16
C THR A 129 -1.30 3.56 2.00
N ASN A 130 -0.66 3.05 3.04
CA ASN A 130 -1.22 2.03 3.92
C ASN A 130 -0.83 2.32 5.38
N TYR A 131 -1.80 2.50 6.28
CA TYR A 131 -1.54 2.78 7.70
C TYR A 131 -2.75 2.43 8.57
N ARG A 132 -2.56 2.34 9.89
CA ARG A 132 -3.67 2.19 10.83
C ARG A 132 -4.22 3.56 11.21
N ALA A 133 -5.48 3.85 10.87
CA ALA A 133 -6.09 5.16 11.18
C ALA A 133 -6.48 5.34 12.66
N ALA A 134 -6.70 4.24 13.40
CA ALA A 134 -7.11 4.29 14.80
C ALA A 134 -5.92 4.22 15.74
N GLY A 135 -5.93 5.06 16.78
CA GLY A 135 -4.90 5.13 17.81
C GLY A 135 -3.82 6.18 17.51
N ASP A 136 -2.72 6.12 18.27
CA ASP A 136 -1.60 7.02 18.06
C ASP A 136 -0.86 6.66 16.74
N PRO A 137 -0.49 7.66 15.92
CA PRO A 137 0.30 7.42 14.71
C PRO A 137 1.62 6.72 15.05
N ALA A 138 1.78 5.50 14.56
CA ALA A 138 2.96 4.66 14.81
C ALA A 138 3.78 4.44 13.54
N ASP A 139 3.11 4.33 12.40
CA ASP A 139 3.75 4.12 11.12
C ASP A 139 2.93 4.66 9.95
N CYS A 140 3.57 4.75 8.79
CA CYS A 140 2.87 4.79 7.51
C CYS A 140 3.71 4.08 6.45
N GLU A 141 3.03 3.34 5.59
CA GLU A 141 3.65 2.57 4.51
C GLU A 141 3.25 3.12 3.15
N THR A 142 4.23 3.27 2.27
CA THR A 142 4.03 3.48 0.83
C THR A 142 4.41 2.21 0.08
N LEU A 143 3.45 1.62 -0.62
CA LEU A 143 3.59 0.41 -1.44
C LEU A 143 3.65 0.83 -2.91
N VAL A 144 4.74 0.54 -3.62
CA VAL A 144 4.89 0.88 -5.05
C VAL A 144 4.94 -0.40 -5.86
N GLY A 145 3.99 -0.58 -6.79
CA GLY A 145 3.97 -1.73 -7.69
C GLY A 145 5.03 -1.53 -8.77
N VAL A 146 6.15 -2.26 -8.67
CA VAL A 146 7.33 -2.03 -9.53
C VAL A 146 7.44 -3.04 -10.67
N ALA A 147 6.96 -4.27 -10.49
CA ALA A 147 6.83 -5.27 -11.54
C ALA A 147 5.65 -6.19 -11.23
N LYS A 148 5.24 -7.06 -12.17
CA LYS A 148 4.16 -8.01 -11.91
C LYS A 148 4.56 -8.95 -10.77
N GLY A 149 3.69 -9.08 -9.77
CA GLY A 149 3.95 -9.89 -8.57
C GLY A 149 4.99 -9.30 -7.63
N HIS A 150 5.42 -8.05 -7.82
CA HIS A 150 6.48 -7.42 -7.03
C HIS A 150 6.14 -5.98 -6.65
N THR A 151 6.20 -5.72 -5.34
CA THR A 151 5.96 -4.41 -4.73
C THR A 151 7.18 -3.98 -3.92
N LEU A 152 7.68 -2.77 -4.18
CA LEU A 152 8.62 -2.08 -3.30
C LEU A 152 7.81 -1.44 -2.17
N ALA A 153 8.00 -1.89 -0.93
CA ALA A 153 7.34 -1.32 0.24
C ALA A 153 8.32 -0.48 1.05
N VAL A 154 7.96 0.75 1.37
CA VAL A 154 8.73 1.61 2.28
C VAL A 154 7.82 2.04 3.42
N GLN A 155 8.17 1.61 4.63
CA GLN A 155 7.42 1.94 5.84
C GLN A 155 8.26 2.83 6.73
N THR A 156 7.69 3.95 7.17
CA THR A 156 8.29 4.82 8.17
C THR A 156 7.66 4.53 9.51
N PHE A 157 8.49 4.30 10.53
CA PHE A 157 8.07 4.11 11.92
C PHE A 157 8.44 5.31 12.77
N ALA A 158 7.49 5.81 13.56
CA ALA A 158 7.79 6.71 14.67
C ALA A 158 8.33 5.90 15.85
N ILE A 159 9.61 6.03 16.17
CA ILE A 159 10.20 5.43 17.38
C ILE A 159 9.88 6.33 18.57
N THR A 160 10.02 7.65 18.40
CA THR A 160 9.60 8.62 19.42
C THR A 160 8.11 8.90 19.32
N ARG A 161 7.35 8.35 20.27
CA ARG A 161 5.89 8.46 20.30
C ARG A 161 5.41 9.91 20.39
N GLY A 162 4.35 10.21 19.64
CA GLY A 162 3.64 11.49 19.70
C GLY A 162 4.42 12.69 19.14
N LYS A 163 5.55 12.47 18.45
CA LYS A 163 6.34 13.53 17.83
C LYS A 163 6.11 13.69 16.33
N LEU A 164 5.57 12.66 15.69
CA LEU A 164 5.22 12.67 14.28
C LEU A 164 3.72 12.41 14.15
N THR A 165 3.06 13.24 13.34
CA THR A 165 1.66 13.06 12.97
C THR A 165 1.52 12.01 11.86
N GLN A 166 0.33 11.45 11.68
CA GLN A 166 0.07 10.48 10.61
C GLN A 166 0.39 11.03 9.20
N PRO A 167 0.00 12.28 8.84
CA PRO A 167 0.38 12.85 7.55
C PRO A 167 1.90 12.95 7.37
N GLN A 168 2.63 13.38 8.41
CA GLN A 168 4.10 13.46 8.35
C GLN A 168 4.74 12.09 8.08
N LEU A 169 4.27 11.03 8.77
CA LEU A 169 4.77 9.68 8.52
C LEU A 169 4.49 9.21 7.09
N CYS A 170 3.32 9.54 6.54
CA CYS A 170 2.98 9.18 5.17
C CYS A 170 3.75 9.98 4.12
N ASP A 171 4.02 11.26 4.37
CA ASP A 171 4.87 12.08 3.49
C ASP A 171 6.32 11.58 3.52
N MET A 172 6.83 11.22 4.70
CA MET A 172 8.17 10.64 4.86
C MET A 172 8.30 9.31 4.11
N SER A 173 7.33 8.38 4.28
CA SER A 173 7.38 7.09 3.59
C SER A 173 7.25 7.24 2.08
N ALA A 174 6.43 8.18 1.62
CA ALA A 174 6.27 8.50 0.21
C ALA A 174 7.54 9.08 -0.41
N HIS A 175 8.18 10.01 0.29
CA HIS A 175 9.44 10.60 -0.15
C HIS A 175 10.54 9.55 -0.25
N ALA A 176 10.70 8.72 0.80
CA ALA A 176 11.67 7.64 0.78
C ALA A 176 11.37 6.60 -0.32
N ALA A 177 10.09 6.27 -0.56
CA ALA A 177 9.69 5.41 -1.68
C ALA A 177 10.05 6.00 -3.04
N ASP A 178 9.87 7.31 -3.25
CA ASP A 178 10.28 7.97 -4.48
C ASP A 178 11.80 7.89 -4.67
N VAL A 179 12.59 8.17 -3.63
CA VAL A 179 14.06 8.04 -3.69
C VAL A 179 14.49 6.62 -4.08
N ALA A 180 13.94 5.59 -3.41
CA ALA A 180 14.24 4.20 -3.75
C ALA A 180 13.82 3.85 -5.19
N LEU A 181 12.66 4.34 -5.64
CA LEU A 181 12.18 4.13 -7.00
C LEU A 181 13.11 4.77 -8.03
N GLN A 182 13.62 5.98 -7.79
CA GLN A 182 14.60 6.62 -8.69
C GLN A 182 15.89 5.80 -8.76
N THR A 183 16.35 5.23 -7.65
CA THR A 183 17.50 4.32 -7.66
C THR A 183 17.23 3.06 -8.48
N LEU A 184 16.04 2.48 -8.40
CA LEU A 184 15.67 1.32 -9.22
C LEU A 184 15.64 1.69 -10.71
N LYS A 185 15.05 2.83 -11.07
CA LYS A 185 15.03 3.33 -12.45
C LYS A 185 16.41 3.57 -13.03
N ALA A 186 17.37 4.00 -12.21
CA ALA A 186 18.75 4.22 -12.66
C ALA A 186 19.54 2.91 -12.87
N ARG A 187 19.02 1.77 -12.39
CA ARG A 187 19.67 0.46 -12.44
C ARG A 187 19.06 -0.50 -13.48
N ASN A 188 17.86 -0.21 -13.98
CA ASN A 188 17.15 -0.98 -15.01
C ASN A 188 17.26 -0.26 -16.36
#